data_AF-A0A369UTB7-F1
#
_entry.id   AF-A0A369UTB7-F1
#
_cell.length_a   1.000
_cell.length_b   1.000
_cell.length_c   1.000
_cell.angle_alpha   90.00
_cell.angle_beta   90.00
_cell.angle_gamma   90.00
#
_symmetry.space_group_name_H-M   'P 1'
#
loop_
_entity.id
_entity.type
_entity.pdbx_description
1 polymer ?
#
loop_
_entity_poly.entity_id
_entity_poly.type
_entity_poly.pdbx_seq_one_letter_code
_entity_poly.pdbx_strand_id
1 'polypeptide(L)'
;MWHLFAAELRRFRIWAAIAGVGHLLMLGFMSKTNDLAQQAPIGYIVIGACYALGGLLLGLYQITGYTKPAAWAQLIHRPLPSWRIGGAIFAAGAVWLAVTTALPILLIALWQTEATARVVDTRHWLMALPALLVALIGYLTGGYLALANRRYGFGALVFLLLILQAHAQAWWSLLLQVLVLGCMATLVWITFRPDRVSAPARPLPLIAAFIPTSVCIYVVLVAALRIGLQMTWIALGSAQATASAPEHGTAQESQRATDKALLVMGLRASKDSSAGRWLTQVQSGKVDRYGPMLDALPERQQFTNLAPLSFADETNDARWTFSHDRMQFVGHGLADGLSDRGRLTPPGAAMFPTPTMAFLDPSETNDRVTLLGHNMAWRYDQHSRAVESWQTLSAGEVFAAPPMMIGTHVLALSDQALHIDADANAQHDGRVGVRVPLQGPINVLSRVNIADVDDGYVVSMAYYRALRYESFQRAQYVLHVDRQGRWQMIATRTITQDFPVWFRYIDMWISPVIEHVTQWATTLFAGHERLNPADPNLPPPEVLWLATIMTLLSAALSAAYASRLGSRGMGILAWAVTGLILGLPALLAFWLVAGNAPQYRHRMLPMPVRLAPLN
;
A
#
# COMPACT_ATOMS: atom_id res chain seq x y z
N MET A 1 17.09 -17.68 34.26
CA MET A 1 16.49 -16.80 33.23
C MET A 1 16.94 -15.35 33.43
N TRP A 2 16.67 -14.76 34.60
CA TRP A 2 17.04 -13.37 34.91
C TRP A 2 18.51 -13.01 34.66
N HIS A 3 19.46 -13.82 35.15
CA HIS A 3 20.89 -13.54 34.93
C HIS A 3 21.30 -13.49 33.45
N LEU A 4 20.68 -14.31 32.59
CA LEU A 4 20.94 -14.30 31.16
C LEU A 4 20.39 -13.02 30.52
N PHE A 5 19.13 -12.68 30.82
CA PHE A 5 18.50 -11.45 30.38
C PHE A 5 19.30 -10.20 30.80
N ALA A 6 19.69 -10.10 32.07
CA ALA A 6 20.47 -8.99 32.59
C ALA A 6 21.89 -8.91 32.01
N ALA A 7 22.49 -10.04 31.62
CA ALA A 7 23.77 -10.05 30.91
C ALA A 7 23.63 -9.50 29.49
N GLU A 8 22.60 -9.92 28.75
CA GLU A 8 22.30 -9.37 27.42
C GLU A 8 21.98 -7.88 27.47
N LEU A 9 21.23 -7.42 28.47
CA LEU A 9 20.98 -5.98 28.64
C LEU A 9 22.29 -5.20 28.80
N ARG A 10 23.19 -5.68 29.68
CA ARG A 10 24.49 -5.04 29.91
C ARG A 10 25.38 -5.03 28.66
N ARG A 11 25.29 -6.07 27.82
CA ARG A 11 26.07 -6.20 26.57
C ARG A 11 25.79 -5.06 25.60
N PHE A 12 24.53 -4.64 25.45
CA PHE A 12 24.13 -3.66 24.45
C PHE A 12 23.98 -2.23 24.98
N ARG A 13 24.13 -1.99 26.29
CA ARG A 13 23.79 -0.71 26.94
C ARG A 13 24.39 0.55 26.30
N ILE A 14 25.68 0.51 25.95
CA ILE A 14 26.38 1.69 25.41
C ILE A 14 25.89 1.97 23.98
N TRP A 15 25.82 0.92 23.15
CA TRP A 15 25.35 1.03 21.78
C TRP A 15 23.89 1.46 21.69
N ALA A 16 23.04 0.93 22.56
CA ALA A 16 21.65 1.34 22.63
C ALA A 16 21.50 2.79 23.13
N ALA A 17 22.31 3.23 24.10
CA ALA A 17 22.32 4.64 24.51
C ALA A 17 22.74 5.56 23.35
N ILE A 18 23.81 5.23 22.63
CA ILE A 18 24.26 6.00 21.45
C ILE A 18 23.18 6.03 20.37
N ALA A 19 22.60 4.89 20.03
CA ALA A 19 21.55 4.80 19.03
C ALA A 19 20.28 5.58 19.42
N GLY A 20 19.86 5.48 20.68
CA GLY A 20 18.70 6.21 21.21
C GLY A 20 18.91 7.72 21.19
N VAL A 21 20.08 8.21 21.61
CA VAL A 21 20.44 9.63 21.52
C VAL A 21 20.52 10.09 20.05
N GLY A 22 21.18 9.32 19.19
CA GLY A 22 21.27 9.63 17.77
C GLY A 22 19.90 9.70 17.09
N HIS A 23 19.00 8.77 17.41
CA HIS A 23 17.63 8.79 16.92
C HIS A 23 16.84 9.99 17.46
N LEU A 24 16.96 10.32 18.74
CA LEU A 24 16.33 11.51 19.32
C LEU A 24 16.81 12.80 18.65
N LEU A 25 18.11 12.94 18.40
CA LEU A 25 18.68 14.08 17.68
C LEU A 25 18.17 14.16 16.24
N MET A 26 18.08 13.02 15.54
CA MET A 26 17.51 12.94 14.19
C MET A 26 16.04 13.37 14.18
N LEU A 27 15.22 12.86 15.10
CA LEU A 27 13.81 13.28 15.21
C LEU A 27 13.69 14.76 15.57
N GLY A 28 14.55 15.26 16.47
CA GLY A 28 14.61 16.68 16.81
C GLY A 28 14.94 17.54 15.59
N PHE A 29 15.95 17.15 14.80
CA PHE A 29 16.29 17.81 13.54
C PHE A 29 15.15 17.75 12.52
N MET A 30 14.58 16.56 12.28
CA MET A 30 13.45 16.39 11.36
C MET A 30 12.22 17.18 11.81
N SER A 31 11.97 17.30 13.12
CA SER A 31 10.88 18.12 13.63
C SER A 31 11.08 19.60 13.35
N LYS A 32 12.33 20.07 13.20
CA LYS A 32 12.63 21.46 12.83
C LYS A 32 12.47 21.70 11.33
N THR A 33 12.82 20.73 10.49
CA THR A 33 12.71 20.87 9.03
C THR A 33 11.33 20.53 8.49
N ASN A 34 10.60 19.63 9.15
CA ASN A 34 9.33 19.09 8.73
C ASN A 34 8.36 18.98 9.92
N ASP A 35 7.06 19.05 9.63
CA ASP A 35 6.07 18.63 10.61
C ASP A 35 5.91 17.10 10.56
N LEU A 36 6.63 16.41 11.45
CA LEU A 36 6.58 14.95 11.57
C LEU A 36 5.16 14.43 11.81
N ALA A 37 4.30 15.19 12.50
CA ALA A 37 2.92 14.80 12.78
C ALA A 37 2.04 14.82 11.52
N GLN A 38 2.43 15.58 10.50
CA GLN A 38 1.63 15.84 9.30
C GLN A 38 2.15 15.15 8.03
N GLN A 39 3.11 14.22 8.16
CA GLN A 39 3.73 13.58 7.00
C GLN A 39 2.76 12.71 6.18
N ALA A 40 2.97 12.73 4.87
CA ALA A 40 2.35 11.81 3.92
C ALA A 40 2.84 10.37 4.13
N PRO A 41 2.17 9.34 3.56
CA PRO A 41 2.46 7.94 3.88
C PRO A 41 3.89 7.54 3.51
N ILE A 42 4.45 8.13 2.45
CA ILE A 42 5.82 7.85 1.98
C ILE A 42 6.88 8.18 3.05
N GLY A 43 6.71 9.27 3.81
CA GLY A 43 7.64 9.65 4.86
C GLY A 43 7.65 8.61 5.98
N TYR A 44 6.46 8.17 6.40
CA TYR A 44 6.31 7.12 7.40
C TYR A 44 6.78 5.74 6.92
N ILE A 45 6.61 5.41 5.64
CA ILE A 45 7.15 4.19 5.05
C ILE A 45 8.68 4.16 5.13
N VAL A 46 9.35 5.27 4.80
CA VAL A 46 10.82 5.36 4.87
C VAL A 46 11.30 5.22 6.32
N ILE A 47 10.68 5.94 7.26
CA ILE A 47 11.02 5.85 8.69
C ILE A 47 10.77 4.43 9.22
N GLY A 48 9.62 3.83 8.88
CA GLY A 48 9.28 2.45 9.24
C GLY A 48 10.26 1.43 8.66
N ALA A 49 10.71 1.62 7.42
CA ALA A 49 11.73 0.79 6.79
C ALA A 49 13.08 0.89 7.54
N CYS A 50 13.48 2.08 7.98
CA CYS A 50 14.65 2.25 8.84
C CYS A 50 14.51 1.50 10.17
N TYR A 51 13.35 1.52 10.80
CA TYR A 51 13.09 0.76 12.04
C TYR A 51 13.11 -0.76 11.81
N ALA A 52 12.47 -1.24 10.74
CA ALA A 52 12.49 -2.63 10.35
C ALA A 52 13.93 -3.11 10.08
N LEU A 53 14.72 -2.32 9.34
CA LEU A 53 16.12 -2.61 9.05
C LEU A 53 16.98 -2.59 10.31
N GLY A 54 16.83 -1.58 11.17
CA GLY A 54 17.56 -1.48 12.44
C GLY A 54 17.28 -2.68 13.35
N GLY A 55 16.01 -3.06 13.48
CA GLY A 55 15.62 -4.29 14.16
C GLY A 55 16.26 -5.53 13.53
N LEU A 56 16.14 -5.70 12.22
CA LEU A 56 16.70 -6.83 11.48
C LEU A 56 18.21 -6.97 11.69
N LEU A 57 18.96 -5.88 11.58
CA LEU A 57 20.40 -5.86 11.81
C LEU A 57 20.76 -6.23 13.25
N LEU A 58 20.02 -5.70 14.25
CA LEU A 58 20.21 -6.08 15.64
C LEU A 58 19.94 -7.58 15.86
N GLY A 59 18.88 -8.12 15.26
CA GLY A 59 18.52 -9.53 15.36
C GLY A 59 19.58 -10.45 14.76
N LEU A 60 20.04 -10.11 13.56
CA LEU A 60 21.15 -10.80 12.91
C LEU A 60 22.42 -10.75 13.77
N TYR A 61 22.81 -9.56 14.23
CA TYR A 61 24.03 -9.37 15.01
C TYR A 61 23.99 -10.14 16.34
N GLN A 62 22.90 -10.00 17.09
CA GLN A 62 22.75 -10.62 18.40
C GLN A 62 22.78 -12.14 18.31
N ILE A 63 22.02 -12.70 17.37
CA ILE A 63 21.86 -14.16 17.27
C ILE A 63 23.04 -14.83 16.58
N THR A 64 23.66 -14.21 15.58
CA THR A 64 24.85 -14.77 14.89
C THR A 64 26.01 -15.02 15.85
N GLY A 65 26.14 -14.25 16.94
CA GLY A 65 27.12 -14.54 17.99
C GLY A 65 26.92 -15.93 18.63
N TYR A 66 25.68 -16.36 18.79
CA TYR A 66 25.31 -17.65 19.37
C TYR A 66 25.30 -18.79 18.36
N THR A 67 25.32 -18.52 17.05
CA THR A 67 25.24 -19.59 16.04
C THR A 67 26.55 -20.37 15.87
N LYS A 68 27.66 -19.89 16.43
CA LYS A 68 28.94 -20.62 16.47
C LYS A 68 28.76 -21.96 17.21
N PRO A 69 29.26 -23.11 16.68
CA PRO A 69 28.98 -24.43 17.26
C PRO A 69 29.25 -24.55 18.77
N ALA A 70 30.41 -24.08 19.23
CA ALA A 70 30.78 -24.12 20.65
C ALA A 70 29.85 -23.24 21.52
N ALA A 71 29.55 -22.02 21.07
CA ALA A 71 28.67 -21.10 21.80
C ALA A 71 27.24 -21.63 21.86
N TRP A 72 26.74 -22.22 20.76
CA TRP A 72 25.41 -22.83 20.71
C TRP A 72 25.28 -24.04 21.62
N ALA A 73 26.28 -24.93 21.60
CA ALA A 73 26.31 -26.09 22.48
C ALA A 73 26.29 -25.64 23.95
N GLN A 74 27.18 -24.71 24.32
CA GLN A 74 27.21 -24.14 25.66
C GLN A 74 25.88 -23.47 26.04
N LEU A 75 25.22 -22.80 25.09
CA LEU A 75 23.95 -22.13 25.32
C LEU A 75 22.83 -23.15 25.61
N ILE A 76 22.72 -24.20 24.80
CA ILE A 76 21.65 -25.20 24.90
C ILE A 76 21.84 -26.16 26.07
N HIS A 77 23.08 -26.42 26.49
CA HIS A 77 23.37 -27.26 27.66
C HIS A 77 23.13 -26.57 29.00
N ARG A 78 22.72 -25.29 29.01
CA ARG A 78 22.28 -24.65 30.26
C ARG A 78 21.08 -25.40 30.84
N PRO A 79 20.92 -25.50 32.17
CA PRO A 79 19.80 -26.19 32.82
C PRO A 79 18.50 -25.36 32.75
N LEU A 80 18.12 -24.98 31.54
CA LEU A 80 16.92 -24.22 31.21
C LEU A 80 16.34 -24.77 29.90
N PRO A 81 15.00 -24.86 29.77
CA PRO A 81 14.40 -25.24 28.50
C PRO A 81 14.72 -24.18 27.44
N SER A 82 14.95 -24.62 26.19
CA SER A 82 15.44 -23.77 25.09
C SER A 82 14.58 -22.52 24.87
N TRP A 83 13.27 -22.61 25.03
CA TRP A 83 12.36 -21.47 24.88
C TRP A 83 12.58 -20.37 25.95
N ARG A 84 12.98 -20.74 27.17
CA ARG A 84 13.32 -19.75 28.22
C ARG A 84 14.63 -19.04 27.93
N ILE A 85 15.56 -19.75 27.28
CA ILE A 85 16.85 -19.20 26.86
C ILE A 85 16.63 -18.22 25.71
N GLY A 86 15.94 -18.66 24.65
CA GLY A 86 15.57 -17.81 23.52
C GLY A 86 14.77 -16.60 23.98
N GLY A 87 13.72 -16.80 24.78
CA GLY A 87 12.91 -15.72 25.34
C GLY A 87 13.73 -14.68 26.12
N ALA A 88 14.71 -15.10 26.93
CA ALA A 88 15.57 -14.17 27.66
C ALA A 88 16.48 -13.35 26.73
N ILE A 89 17.00 -13.95 25.67
CA ILE A 89 17.86 -13.26 24.68
C ILE A 89 17.04 -12.25 23.88
N PHE A 90 15.91 -12.70 23.31
CA PHE A 90 15.05 -11.86 22.49
C PHE A 90 14.37 -10.75 23.29
N ALA A 91 13.95 -11.01 24.54
CA ALA A 91 13.39 -9.99 25.41
C ALA A 91 14.39 -8.86 25.71
N ALA A 92 15.68 -9.18 25.89
CA ALA A 92 16.70 -8.17 26.15
C ALA A 92 16.89 -7.23 24.93
N GLY A 93 16.89 -7.78 23.71
CA GLY A 93 16.92 -6.96 22.49
C GLY A 93 15.65 -6.13 22.31
N ALA A 94 14.48 -6.71 22.63
CA ALA A 94 13.20 -6.01 22.59
C ALA A 94 13.15 -4.79 23.52
N VAL A 95 13.70 -4.91 24.75
CA VAL A 95 13.81 -3.77 25.68
C VAL A 95 14.68 -2.67 25.09
N TRP A 96 15.82 -3.01 24.49
CA TRP A 96 16.66 -2.01 23.86
C TRP A 96 16.00 -1.35 22.66
N LEU A 97 15.23 -2.08 21.86
CA LEU A 97 14.43 -1.48 20.78
C LEU A 97 13.36 -0.52 21.31
N ALA A 98 12.71 -0.85 22.43
CA ALA A 98 11.79 0.07 23.09
C ALA A 98 12.50 1.37 23.52
N VAL A 99 13.69 1.26 24.09
CA VAL A 99 14.51 2.42 24.51
C VAL A 99 15.05 3.20 23.31
N THR A 100 15.43 2.56 22.20
CA THR A 100 16.01 3.26 21.04
C THR A 100 14.98 3.77 20.06
N THR A 101 13.76 3.23 20.05
CA THR A 101 12.72 3.56 19.06
C THR A 101 11.54 4.25 19.72
N ALA A 102 10.84 3.58 20.65
CA ALA A 102 9.62 4.12 21.25
C ALA A 102 9.89 5.33 22.15
N LEU A 103 10.91 5.26 23.01
CA LEU A 103 11.22 6.34 23.94
C LEU A 103 11.56 7.67 23.24
N PRO A 104 12.45 7.73 22.21
CA PRO A 104 12.70 8.96 21.48
C PRO A 104 11.44 9.56 20.82
N ILE A 105 10.55 8.73 20.28
CA ILE A 105 9.28 9.19 19.69
C ILE A 105 8.40 9.83 20.77
N LEU A 106 8.27 9.19 21.93
CA LEU A 106 7.49 9.73 23.06
C LEU A 106 8.09 11.03 23.62
N LEU A 107 9.42 11.12 23.70
CA LEU A 107 10.10 12.34 24.14
C LEU A 107 9.88 13.50 23.16
N ILE A 108 9.86 13.23 21.86
CA ILE A 108 9.57 14.25 20.84
C ILE A 108 8.09 14.65 20.87
N ALA A 109 7.17 13.70 21.03
CA ALA A 109 5.74 14.01 21.19
C ALA A 109 5.48 14.86 22.44
N LEU A 110 6.13 14.53 23.56
CA LEU A 110 6.10 15.33 24.79
C LEU A 110 6.67 16.72 24.56
N TRP A 111 7.85 16.83 23.94
CA TRP A 111 8.44 18.13 23.63
C TRP A 111 7.55 18.96 22.70
N GLN A 112 6.94 18.36 21.69
CA GLN A 112 6.02 19.05 20.79
C GLN A 112 4.76 19.51 21.53
N THR A 113 4.25 18.72 22.47
CA THR A 113 3.04 19.06 23.24
C THR A 113 3.30 20.20 24.22
N GLU A 114 4.45 20.19 24.91
CA GLU A 114 4.75 21.14 25.99
C GLU A 114 5.46 22.41 25.50
N ALA A 115 6.26 22.31 24.44
CA ALA A 115 7.16 23.39 24.01
C ALA A 115 6.81 23.97 22.63
N THR A 116 5.78 23.47 21.95
CA THR A 116 5.34 23.99 20.64
C THR A 116 3.83 24.12 20.56
N ALA A 117 3.29 24.96 19.67
CA ALA A 117 1.84 25.04 19.42
C ALA A 117 1.37 24.03 18.36
N ARG A 118 2.17 23.00 18.05
CA ARG A 118 1.80 21.98 17.07
C ARG A 118 0.64 21.13 17.58
N VAL A 119 -0.16 20.66 16.65
CA VAL A 119 -1.28 19.77 16.95
C VAL A 119 -0.75 18.38 17.25
N VAL A 120 -0.72 18.02 18.53
CA VAL A 120 -0.39 16.66 19.00
C VAL A 120 -1.66 15.95 19.46
N ASP A 121 -2.31 15.27 18.53
CA ASP A 121 -3.41 14.34 18.80
C ASP A 121 -2.94 13.01 19.43
N THR A 122 -3.90 12.27 19.99
CA THR A 122 -3.75 10.93 20.59
C THR A 122 -2.98 9.95 19.68
N ARG A 123 -3.24 9.96 18.36
CA ARG A 123 -2.50 9.11 17.40
C ARG A 123 -0.98 9.33 17.42
N HIS A 124 -0.50 10.54 17.68
CA HIS A 124 0.94 10.84 17.64
C HIS A 124 1.67 10.24 18.84
N TRP A 125 1.03 10.25 20.01
CA TRP A 125 1.52 9.53 21.19
C TRP A 125 1.62 8.02 20.94
N LEU A 126 0.66 7.50 20.20
CA LEU A 126 0.60 6.09 19.86
C LEU A 126 1.59 5.69 18.78
N MET A 127 2.17 6.62 18.00
CA MET A 127 3.15 6.32 16.94
C MET A 127 4.41 5.61 17.44
N ALA A 128 4.72 5.71 18.73
CA ALA A 128 5.78 4.93 19.35
C ALA A 128 5.51 3.41 19.29
N LEU A 129 4.24 3.00 19.36
CA LEU A 129 3.84 1.60 19.33
C LEU A 129 4.01 0.94 17.96
N PRO A 130 3.47 1.44 16.83
CA PRO A 130 3.70 0.84 15.52
C PRO A 130 5.19 0.89 15.14
N ALA A 131 5.91 1.97 15.49
CA ALA A 131 7.35 2.03 15.28
C ALA A 131 8.10 0.90 16.02
N LEU A 132 7.76 0.66 17.29
CA LEU A 132 8.32 -0.44 18.07
C LEU A 132 7.93 -1.80 17.50
N LEU A 133 6.66 -2.01 17.14
CA LEU A 133 6.19 -3.27 16.57
C LEU A 133 6.93 -3.60 15.26
N VAL A 134 7.07 -2.63 14.36
CA VAL A 134 7.84 -2.79 13.11
C VAL A 134 9.31 -3.11 13.40
N ALA A 135 9.93 -2.42 14.37
CA ALA A 135 11.30 -2.73 14.79
C ALA A 135 11.42 -4.15 15.37
N LEU A 136 10.46 -4.59 16.19
CA LEU A 136 10.43 -5.93 16.75
C LEU A 136 10.22 -7.01 15.68
N ILE A 137 9.36 -6.76 14.69
CA ILE A 137 9.14 -7.68 13.57
C ILE A 137 10.41 -7.79 12.73
N GLY A 138 11.09 -6.67 12.46
CA GLY A 138 12.42 -6.66 11.86
C GLY A 138 13.41 -7.49 12.67
N TYR A 139 13.45 -7.28 13.99
CA TYR A 139 14.34 -7.97 14.92
C TYR A 139 14.12 -9.48 14.98
N LEU A 140 12.88 -9.94 15.08
CA LEU A 140 12.57 -11.37 15.00
C LEU A 140 12.86 -11.93 13.61
N THR A 141 12.69 -11.16 12.54
CA THR A 141 13.08 -11.56 11.18
C THR A 141 14.59 -11.77 11.08
N GLY A 142 15.39 -10.83 11.59
CA GLY A 142 16.85 -10.97 11.65
C GLY A 142 17.29 -12.17 12.50
N GLY A 143 16.67 -12.36 13.66
CA GLY A 143 16.93 -13.53 14.50
C GLY A 143 16.57 -14.85 13.82
N TYR A 144 15.42 -14.91 13.14
CA TYR A 144 15.02 -16.08 12.36
C TYR A 144 15.98 -16.36 11.21
N LEU A 145 16.39 -15.34 10.44
CA LEU A 145 17.37 -15.48 9.36
C LEU A 145 18.71 -16.05 9.85
N ALA A 146 19.14 -15.67 11.05
CA ALA A 146 20.36 -16.20 11.66
C ALA A 146 20.22 -17.65 12.15
N LEU A 147 19.03 -18.06 12.60
CA LEU A 147 18.77 -19.40 13.15
C LEU A 147 18.37 -20.43 12.11
N ALA A 148 17.52 -20.03 11.17
CA ALA A 148 16.93 -20.91 10.17
C ALA A 148 17.97 -21.35 9.14
N ASN A 149 17.64 -22.43 8.41
CA ASN A 149 18.49 -22.88 7.32
C ASN A 149 18.51 -21.82 6.20
N ARG A 150 19.71 -21.49 5.71
CA ARG A 150 19.94 -20.46 4.66
C ARG A 150 19.12 -20.66 3.39
N ARG A 151 18.68 -21.89 3.11
CA ARG A 151 17.88 -22.22 1.90
C ARG A 151 16.44 -21.70 1.96
N TYR A 152 15.88 -21.49 3.14
CA TYR A 152 14.48 -21.06 3.28
C TYR A 152 14.25 -20.01 4.36
N GLY A 153 15.28 -19.65 5.12
CA GLY A 153 15.20 -18.60 6.15
C GLY A 153 14.69 -17.26 5.60
N PHE A 154 15.00 -16.96 4.32
CA PHE A 154 14.53 -15.76 3.62
C PHE A 154 13.00 -15.65 3.55
N GLY A 155 12.25 -16.75 3.70
CA GLY A 155 10.79 -16.75 3.67
C GLY A 155 10.15 -15.83 4.72
N ALA A 156 10.82 -15.56 5.83
CA ALA A 156 10.32 -14.62 6.84
C ALA A 156 10.24 -13.16 6.36
N LEU A 157 10.99 -12.78 5.31
CA LEU A 157 10.95 -11.42 4.75
C LEU A 157 9.56 -11.05 4.20
N VAL A 158 8.72 -12.03 3.88
CA VAL A 158 7.36 -11.79 3.42
C VAL A 158 6.51 -11.04 4.44
N PHE A 159 6.79 -11.19 5.74
CA PHE A 159 6.06 -10.48 6.79
C PHE A 159 6.40 -8.99 6.82
N LEU A 160 7.63 -8.62 6.51
CA LEU A 160 8.02 -7.21 6.34
C LEU A 160 7.39 -6.63 5.08
N LEU A 161 7.34 -7.39 3.98
CA LEU A 161 6.64 -6.98 2.76
C LEU A 161 5.13 -6.84 2.98
N LEU A 162 4.52 -7.72 3.77
CA LEU A 162 3.10 -7.65 4.12
C LEU A 162 2.79 -6.33 4.83
N ILE A 163 3.58 -5.94 5.84
CA ILE A 163 3.37 -4.65 6.55
C ILE A 163 3.54 -3.47 5.59
N LEU A 164 4.52 -3.54 4.69
CA LEU A 164 4.78 -2.48 3.71
C LEU A 164 3.63 -2.29 2.71
N GLN A 165 2.94 -3.38 2.35
CA GLN A 165 1.88 -3.39 1.33
C GLN A 165 0.47 -3.42 1.93
N ALA A 166 0.32 -3.52 3.25
CA ALA A 166 -0.98 -3.61 3.87
C ALA A 166 -1.71 -2.27 3.81
N HIS A 167 -3.00 -2.33 3.50
CA HIS A 167 -3.93 -1.20 3.48
C HIS A 167 -4.64 -1.00 4.82
N ALA A 168 -4.20 -1.70 5.88
CA ALA A 168 -4.78 -1.61 7.21
C ALA A 168 -4.67 -0.18 7.76
N GLN A 169 -5.78 0.39 8.23
CA GLN A 169 -5.84 1.78 8.70
C GLN A 169 -6.02 1.88 10.21
N ALA A 170 -5.64 3.04 10.77
CA ALA A 170 -5.81 3.40 12.18
C ALA A 170 -5.43 2.24 13.13
N TRP A 171 -6.24 1.97 14.14
CA TRP A 171 -6.04 0.93 15.14
C TRP A 171 -5.85 -0.48 14.58
N TRP A 172 -6.45 -0.77 13.43
CA TRP A 172 -6.36 -2.09 12.83
C TRP A 172 -4.97 -2.40 12.28
N SER A 173 -4.22 -1.37 11.88
CA SER A 173 -2.82 -1.53 11.51
C SER A 173 -1.97 -2.07 12.67
N LEU A 174 -2.28 -1.68 13.91
CA LEU A 174 -1.61 -2.21 15.10
C LEU A 174 -1.96 -3.68 15.33
N LEU A 175 -3.23 -4.04 15.19
CA LEU A 175 -3.66 -5.44 15.31
C LEU A 175 -2.92 -6.32 14.28
N LEU A 176 -2.85 -5.88 13.02
CA LEU A 176 -2.10 -6.58 11.98
C LEU A 176 -0.62 -6.76 12.37
N GLN A 177 0.04 -5.70 12.83
CA GLN A 177 1.44 -5.78 13.26
C GLN A 177 1.64 -6.72 14.45
N VAL A 178 0.71 -6.74 15.42
CA VAL A 178 0.74 -7.70 16.55
C VAL A 178 0.58 -9.13 16.06
N LEU A 179 -0.34 -9.40 15.12
CA LEU A 179 -0.51 -10.72 14.52
C LEU A 179 0.76 -11.18 13.79
N VAL A 180 1.35 -10.28 13.00
CA VAL A 180 2.62 -10.54 12.30
C VAL A 180 3.76 -10.80 13.29
N LEU A 181 3.85 -10.02 14.37
CA LEU A 181 4.82 -10.24 15.43
C LEU A 181 4.63 -11.61 16.09
N GLY A 182 3.39 -12.03 16.34
CA GLY A 182 3.05 -13.37 16.84
C GLY A 182 3.48 -14.50 15.91
N CYS A 183 3.26 -14.34 14.61
CA CYS A 183 3.76 -15.26 13.58
C CYS A 183 5.29 -15.36 13.61
N MET A 184 5.99 -14.21 13.67
CA MET A 184 7.44 -14.17 13.74
C MET A 184 8.00 -14.77 15.03
N ALA A 185 7.38 -14.51 16.18
CA ALA A 185 7.75 -15.13 17.45
C ALA A 185 7.59 -16.65 17.40
N THR A 186 6.53 -17.14 16.75
CA THR A 186 6.30 -18.57 16.53
C THR A 186 7.38 -19.20 15.66
N LEU A 187 7.79 -18.53 14.57
CA LEU A 187 8.88 -18.99 13.70
C LEU A 187 10.22 -19.08 14.43
N VAL A 188 10.56 -18.05 15.22
CA VAL A 188 11.75 -18.04 16.07
C VAL A 188 11.69 -19.15 17.11
N TRP A 189 10.54 -19.35 17.77
CA TRP A 189 10.34 -20.41 18.74
C TRP A 189 10.61 -21.80 18.15
N ILE A 190 10.06 -22.07 16.97
CA ILE A 190 10.19 -23.35 16.28
C ILE A 190 11.64 -23.64 15.87
N THR A 191 12.39 -22.60 15.51
CA THR A 191 13.78 -22.72 15.04
C THR A 191 14.80 -22.72 16.18
N PHE A 192 14.45 -22.24 17.36
CA PHE A 192 15.33 -22.22 18.53
C PHE A 192 15.44 -23.61 19.19
N ARG A 193 16.19 -24.52 18.57
CA ARG A 193 16.30 -25.95 18.97
C ARG A 193 17.74 -26.50 18.82
N PRO A 194 18.08 -27.64 19.44
CA PRO A 194 19.42 -28.23 19.39
C PRO A 194 20.02 -28.34 18.00
N ASP A 195 19.29 -28.95 17.07
CA ASP A 195 19.68 -29.04 15.66
C ASP A 195 19.05 -27.93 14.82
N ARG A 196 19.88 -26.95 14.45
CA ARG A 196 19.50 -25.80 13.63
C ARG A 196 19.56 -26.07 12.12
N VAL A 197 20.32 -27.08 11.69
CA VAL A 197 20.64 -27.25 10.27
C VAL A 197 19.57 -28.10 9.59
N SER A 198 19.00 -29.07 10.30
CA SER A 198 17.92 -29.88 9.75
C SER A 198 16.63 -29.09 9.55
N ALA A 199 15.87 -29.46 8.53
CA ALA A 199 14.50 -29.02 8.39
C ALA A 199 13.63 -29.54 9.56
N PRO A 200 12.51 -28.88 9.88
CA PRO A 200 11.61 -29.40 10.89
C PRO A 200 11.00 -30.74 10.48
N ALA A 201 11.12 -31.76 11.34
CA ALA A 201 10.55 -33.09 11.08
C ALA A 201 9.07 -33.21 11.44
N ARG A 202 8.57 -32.32 12.32
CA ARG A 202 7.15 -32.31 12.73
C ARG A 202 6.32 -31.50 11.72
N PRO A 203 5.08 -31.93 11.43
CA PRO A 203 4.25 -31.33 10.38
C PRO A 203 3.96 -29.85 10.63
N LEU A 204 3.58 -29.47 11.86
CA LEU A 204 3.26 -28.08 12.19
C LEU A 204 4.45 -27.10 11.99
N PRO A 205 5.63 -27.36 12.58
CA PRO A 205 6.86 -26.63 12.26
C PRO A 205 7.23 -26.57 10.77
N LEU A 206 7.02 -27.66 10.04
CA LEU A 206 7.31 -27.70 8.61
C LEU A 206 6.37 -26.76 7.85
N ILE A 207 5.07 -26.82 8.11
CA ILE A 207 4.05 -25.95 7.51
C ILE A 207 4.36 -24.47 7.83
N ALA A 208 4.70 -24.17 9.09
CA ALA A 208 5.02 -22.82 9.53
C ALA A 208 6.21 -22.21 8.76
N ALA A 209 7.26 -23.00 8.47
CA ALA A 209 8.38 -22.53 7.64
C ALA A 209 8.06 -22.53 6.14
N PHE A 210 7.24 -23.48 5.68
CA PHE A 210 6.92 -23.68 4.28
C PHE A 210 6.04 -22.57 3.71
N ILE A 211 4.94 -22.21 4.38
CA ILE A 211 3.97 -21.22 3.87
C ILE A 211 4.64 -19.86 3.57
N PRO A 212 5.36 -19.21 4.52
CA PRO A 212 6.01 -17.94 4.26
C PRO A 212 7.07 -18.03 3.15
N THR A 213 7.77 -19.16 3.06
CA THR A 213 8.74 -19.42 1.99
C THR A 213 8.06 -19.49 0.62
N SER A 214 6.93 -20.20 0.51
CA SER A 214 6.15 -20.26 -0.73
C SER A 214 5.64 -18.88 -1.15
N VAL A 215 5.10 -18.08 -0.22
CA VAL A 215 4.62 -16.73 -0.54
C VAL A 215 5.79 -15.80 -0.90
N CYS A 216 6.95 -15.92 -0.25
CA CYS A 216 8.13 -15.14 -0.61
C CYS A 216 8.64 -15.48 -2.02
N ILE A 217 8.71 -16.76 -2.37
CA ILE A 217 9.08 -17.22 -3.72
C ILE A 217 8.07 -16.70 -4.75
N TYR A 218 6.78 -16.75 -4.43
CA TYR A 218 5.73 -16.21 -5.29
C TYR A 218 5.97 -14.74 -5.62
N VAL A 219 6.18 -13.90 -4.59
CA VAL A 219 6.45 -12.46 -4.79
C VAL A 219 7.70 -12.25 -5.65
N VAL A 220 8.78 -12.99 -5.38
CA VAL A 220 10.02 -12.91 -6.17
C VAL A 220 9.79 -13.34 -7.62
N LEU A 221 9.06 -14.43 -7.87
CA LEU A 221 8.75 -14.89 -9.23
C LEU A 221 7.91 -13.87 -10.00
N VAL A 222 6.86 -13.34 -9.38
CA VAL A 222 6.01 -12.30 -9.99
C VAL A 222 6.84 -11.07 -10.34
N ALA A 223 7.64 -10.56 -9.39
CA ALA A 223 8.49 -9.40 -9.61
C ALA A 223 9.54 -9.65 -10.71
N ALA A 224 10.26 -10.78 -10.64
CA ALA A 224 11.29 -11.14 -11.60
C ALA A 224 10.73 -11.32 -13.01
N LEU A 225 9.56 -11.95 -13.15
CA LEU A 225 8.93 -12.10 -14.46
C LEU A 225 8.39 -10.78 -15.00
N ARG A 226 7.73 -9.96 -14.17
CA ARG A 226 7.24 -8.63 -14.61
C ARG A 226 8.39 -7.75 -15.10
N ILE A 227 9.44 -7.61 -14.29
CA ILE A 227 10.61 -6.79 -14.63
C ILE A 227 11.35 -7.41 -15.81
N GLY A 228 11.61 -8.71 -15.79
CA GLY A 228 12.32 -9.42 -16.85
C GLY A 228 11.64 -9.26 -18.20
N LEU A 229 10.33 -9.48 -18.28
CA LEU A 229 9.56 -9.33 -19.53
C LEU A 229 9.53 -7.89 -20.02
N GLN A 230 9.35 -6.91 -19.13
CA GLN A 230 9.42 -5.49 -19.51
C GLN A 230 10.81 -5.13 -20.05
N MET A 231 11.89 -5.55 -19.39
CA MET A 231 13.25 -5.32 -19.84
C MET A 231 13.53 -6.02 -21.18
N THR A 232 13.01 -7.23 -21.38
CA THR A 232 13.09 -7.94 -22.67
C THR A 232 12.36 -7.18 -23.77
N TRP A 233 11.13 -6.71 -23.54
CA TRP A 233 10.42 -5.90 -24.54
C TRP A 233 11.13 -4.57 -24.85
N ILE A 234 11.72 -3.92 -23.84
CA ILE A 234 12.52 -2.71 -24.05
C ILE A 234 13.75 -3.03 -24.92
N ALA A 235 14.47 -4.11 -24.60
CA ALA A 235 15.65 -4.53 -25.35
C ALA A 235 15.32 -4.94 -26.80
N LEU A 236 14.14 -5.53 -27.02
CA LEU A 236 13.63 -5.88 -28.35
C LEU A 236 12.98 -4.71 -29.09
N GLY A 237 12.86 -3.53 -28.47
CA GLY A 237 12.18 -2.36 -29.05
C GLY A 237 10.66 -2.51 -29.20
N SER A 238 10.05 -3.53 -28.58
CA SER A 238 8.62 -3.83 -28.64
C SER A 238 7.86 -3.41 -27.37
N ALA A 239 8.54 -2.79 -26.41
CA ALA A 239 7.90 -2.27 -25.22
C ALA A 239 6.96 -1.12 -25.58
N GLN A 240 5.67 -1.41 -25.52
CA GLN A 240 4.61 -0.41 -25.70
C GLN A 240 4.91 0.82 -24.87
N ALA A 241 5.19 0.64 -23.57
CA ALA A 241 5.49 1.71 -22.60
C ALA A 241 6.56 2.72 -23.04
N THR A 242 7.52 2.31 -23.89
CA THR A 242 8.64 3.13 -24.38
C THR A 242 8.61 3.35 -25.89
N ALA A 243 7.61 2.83 -26.62
CA ALA A 243 7.46 3.06 -28.05
C ALA A 243 7.41 4.57 -28.34
N SER A 244 7.97 5.03 -29.47
CA SER A 244 7.96 6.46 -29.83
C SER A 244 6.55 6.94 -30.19
N ALA A 245 5.77 6.10 -30.88
CA ALA A 245 4.37 6.30 -31.17
C ALA A 245 3.57 5.12 -30.61
N PRO A 246 2.61 5.34 -29.69
CA PRO A 246 1.72 4.30 -29.22
C PRO A 246 0.76 3.86 -30.34
N GLU A 247 0.31 2.61 -30.30
CA GLU A 247 -0.67 2.08 -31.24
C GLU A 247 -2.02 2.82 -31.11
N HIS A 248 -2.73 2.98 -32.22
CA HIS A 248 -4.02 3.68 -32.23
C HIS A 248 -5.10 2.91 -31.48
N GLY A 249 -5.91 3.65 -30.72
CA GLY A 249 -7.04 3.10 -29.97
C GLY A 249 -6.66 2.43 -28.65
N THR A 250 -5.40 2.50 -28.23
CA THR A 250 -4.95 1.84 -27.00
C THR A 250 -5.01 2.74 -25.76
N ALA A 251 -4.91 2.11 -24.58
CA ALA A 251 -4.84 2.79 -23.30
C ALA A 251 -3.61 3.69 -23.23
N GLN A 252 -2.48 3.26 -23.78
CA GLN A 252 -1.27 4.05 -23.79
C GLN A 252 -1.32 5.26 -24.73
N GLU A 253 -1.96 5.16 -25.90
CA GLU A 253 -2.24 6.33 -26.73
C GLU A 253 -3.06 7.34 -25.94
N SER A 254 -4.11 6.86 -25.25
CA SER A 254 -5.00 7.70 -24.43
C SER A 254 -4.28 8.31 -23.22
N GLN A 255 -3.33 7.60 -22.61
CA GLN A 255 -2.53 8.08 -21.49
C GLN A 255 -1.57 9.19 -21.91
N ARG A 256 -0.94 9.06 -23.09
CA ARG A 256 0.04 10.01 -23.62
C ARG A 256 -0.59 11.20 -24.36
N ALA A 257 -1.87 11.08 -24.74
CA ALA A 257 -2.61 12.18 -25.35
C ALA A 257 -2.70 13.40 -24.40
N THR A 258 -2.51 14.59 -24.98
CA THR A 258 -2.86 15.85 -24.31
C THR A 258 -4.36 15.88 -24.04
N ASP A 259 -4.81 16.69 -23.09
CA ASP A 259 -6.22 16.80 -22.72
C ASP A 259 -7.12 17.14 -23.91
N LYS A 260 -6.68 18.10 -24.72
CA LYS A 260 -7.32 18.47 -25.98
C LYS A 260 -7.31 17.32 -26.99
N ALA A 261 -6.17 16.65 -27.19
CA ALA A 261 -6.07 15.54 -28.14
C ALA A 261 -6.98 14.37 -27.74
N LEU A 262 -7.05 14.05 -26.46
CA LEU A 262 -7.91 12.98 -25.95
C LEU A 262 -9.38 13.30 -26.19
N LEU A 263 -9.83 14.51 -25.84
CA LEU A 263 -11.22 14.94 -26.11
C LEU A 263 -11.56 14.89 -27.61
N VAL A 264 -10.63 15.36 -28.46
CA VAL A 264 -10.76 15.29 -29.93
C VAL A 264 -10.86 13.84 -30.44
N MET A 265 -10.04 12.92 -29.92
CA MET A 265 -10.11 11.49 -30.30
C MET A 265 -11.48 10.89 -30.02
N GLY A 266 -12.07 11.20 -28.86
CA GLY A 266 -13.42 10.76 -28.51
C GLY A 266 -14.49 11.39 -29.40
N LEU A 267 -14.41 12.71 -29.62
CA LEU A 267 -15.41 13.45 -30.39
C LEU A 267 -15.44 13.06 -31.87
N ARG A 268 -14.31 12.65 -32.44
CA ARG A 268 -14.23 12.10 -33.81
C ARG A 268 -15.04 10.82 -34.00
N ALA A 269 -15.34 10.08 -32.92
CA ALA A 269 -16.21 8.91 -32.96
C ALA A 269 -17.71 9.29 -32.90
N SER A 270 -18.05 10.57 -32.72
CA SER A 270 -19.42 11.05 -32.66
C SER A 270 -20.11 10.97 -34.02
N LYS A 271 -21.38 10.56 -34.00
CA LYS A 271 -22.27 10.61 -35.17
C LYS A 271 -23.26 11.76 -35.10
N ASP A 272 -23.17 12.61 -34.07
CA ASP A 272 -24.03 13.76 -33.92
C ASP A 272 -23.77 14.79 -35.03
N SER A 273 -24.85 15.36 -35.58
CA SER A 273 -24.77 16.42 -36.59
C SER A 273 -23.95 17.65 -36.14
N SER A 274 -23.92 17.93 -34.83
CA SER A 274 -23.16 19.03 -34.23
C SER A 274 -21.70 18.71 -33.97
N ALA A 275 -21.26 17.45 -34.15
CA ALA A 275 -19.91 17.01 -33.81
C ALA A 275 -18.82 17.81 -34.53
N GLY A 276 -19.02 18.15 -35.81
CA GLY A 276 -18.07 18.96 -36.58
C GLY A 276 -17.86 20.35 -35.99
N ARG A 277 -18.93 21.00 -35.52
CA ARG A 277 -18.89 22.31 -34.87
C ARG A 277 -18.17 22.23 -33.52
N TRP A 278 -18.55 21.27 -32.68
CA TRP A 278 -17.88 21.07 -31.39
C TRP A 278 -16.40 20.74 -31.56
N LEU A 279 -16.03 19.98 -32.60
CA LEU A 279 -14.63 19.66 -32.90
C LEU A 279 -13.81 20.92 -33.18
N THR A 280 -14.34 21.84 -33.99
CA THR A 280 -13.69 23.12 -34.26
C THR A 280 -13.53 23.94 -32.98
N GLN A 281 -14.57 24.00 -32.14
CA GLN A 281 -14.56 24.76 -30.88
C GLN A 281 -13.59 24.16 -29.85
N VAL A 282 -13.53 22.84 -29.71
CA VAL A 282 -12.56 22.16 -28.82
C VAL A 282 -11.13 22.37 -29.30
N GLN A 283 -10.91 22.38 -30.63
CA GLN A 283 -9.59 22.60 -31.20
C GLN A 283 -9.07 24.03 -30.94
N SER A 284 -9.94 25.04 -31.06
CA SER A 284 -9.58 26.44 -30.79
C SER A 284 -9.61 26.79 -29.30
N GLY A 285 -10.51 26.18 -28.53
CA GLY A 285 -10.79 26.49 -27.14
C GLY A 285 -9.84 25.89 -26.11
N LYS A 286 -10.10 26.20 -24.84
CA LYS A 286 -9.43 25.60 -23.68
C LYS A 286 -10.12 24.27 -23.34
N VAL A 287 -9.31 23.27 -22.99
CA VAL A 287 -9.80 22.00 -22.45
C VAL A 287 -9.20 21.83 -21.08
N ASP A 288 -10.06 21.73 -20.07
CA ASP A 288 -9.65 21.55 -18.71
C ASP A 288 -9.64 20.07 -18.34
N ARG A 289 -8.73 19.71 -17.43
CA ARG A 289 -8.55 18.35 -16.93
C ARG A 289 -9.08 18.27 -15.50
N TYR A 290 -9.92 17.27 -15.29
CA TYR A 290 -10.37 16.83 -13.99
C TYR A 290 -10.28 15.29 -13.91
N GLY A 291 -10.52 14.71 -12.74
CA GLY A 291 -10.43 13.26 -12.57
C GLY A 291 -10.19 12.84 -11.14
N PRO A 292 -10.21 11.53 -10.85
CA PRO A 292 -9.99 11.03 -9.51
C PRO A 292 -8.58 11.39 -9.03
N MET A 293 -8.52 12.04 -7.87
CA MET A 293 -7.27 12.42 -7.19
C MET A 293 -7.07 11.65 -5.89
N LEU A 294 -8.14 11.02 -5.39
CA LEU A 294 -8.15 10.26 -4.15
C LEU A 294 -8.35 8.78 -4.46
N ASP A 295 -7.48 7.95 -3.87
CA ASP A 295 -7.61 6.49 -3.91
C ASP A 295 -8.26 5.93 -2.64
N ALA A 296 -8.30 6.74 -1.58
CA ALA A 296 -8.93 6.46 -0.31
C ALA A 296 -9.38 7.77 0.35
N LEU A 297 -10.24 7.66 1.35
CA LEU A 297 -10.68 8.79 2.17
C LEU A 297 -10.02 8.72 3.55
N PRO A 298 -9.74 9.85 4.19
CA PRO A 298 -9.08 9.86 5.48
C PRO A 298 -10.02 9.33 6.58
N GLU A 299 -9.52 8.44 7.43
CA GLU A 299 -10.25 7.91 8.60
C GLU A 299 -9.79 8.58 9.91
N ARG A 300 -10.69 8.65 10.89
CA ARG A 300 -10.37 9.29 12.18
C ARG A 300 -9.28 8.48 12.91
N GLN A 301 -8.30 9.15 13.51
CA GLN A 301 -7.15 8.52 14.18
C GLN A 301 -6.28 7.63 13.27
N GLN A 302 -6.30 7.81 11.94
CA GLN A 302 -5.32 7.18 11.06
C GLN A 302 -3.89 7.63 11.43
N PHE A 303 -2.92 6.71 11.41
CA PHE A 303 -1.54 7.01 11.81
C PHE A 303 -0.75 7.84 10.79
N THR A 304 -1.17 7.79 9.52
CA THR A 304 -0.56 8.55 8.42
C THR A 304 -1.63 9.42 7.77
N ASN A 305 -1.23 10.55 7.18
CA ASN A 305 -2.18 11.36 6.41
C ASN A 305 -2.06 11.04 4.93
N LEU A 306 -3.18 10.96 4.21
CA LEU A 306 -3.20 10.76 2.75
C LEU A 306 -2.58 11.96 2.01
N ALA A 307 -2.83 13.15 2.53
CA ALA A 307 -2.24 14.42 2.11
C ALA A 307 -1.98 15.27 3.36
N PRO A 308 -1.09 16.27 3.33
CA PRO A 308 -0.89 17.18 4.45
C PRO A 308 -2.24 17.78 4.91
N LEU A 309 -2.57 17.64 6.19
CA LEU A 309 -3.81 18.21 6.76
C LEU A 309 -3.58 19.61 7.34
N SER A 310 -2.65 20.35 6.73
CA SER A 310 -2.26 21.68 7.16
C SER A 310 -2.03 22.60 5.96
N PHE A 311 -2.35 23.88 6.12
CA PHE A 311 -2.08 24.90 5.12
C PHE A 311 -1.66 26.21 5.79
N ALA A 312 -0.95 27.04 5.04
CA ALA A 312 -0.55 28.37 5.47
C ALA A 312 -1.57 29.40 4.99
N ASP A 313 -1.88 30.34 5.86
CA ASP A 313 -2.65 31.55 5.62
C ASP A 313 -1.69 32.71 5.91
N GLU A 314 -0.95 33.10 4.87
CA GLU A 314 0.09 34.14 4.95
C GLU A 314 -0.52 35.50 5.26
N THR A 315 -1.73 35.76 4.75
CA THR A 315 -2.50 36.98 4.98
C THR A 315 -2.73 37.26 6.47
N ASN A 316 -2.94 36.20 7.26
CA ASN A 316 -3.24 36.32 8.68
C ASN A 316 -2.13 35.83 9.61
N ASP A 317 -0.94 35.54 9.07
CA ASP A 317 0.16 34.94 9.82
C ASP A 317 -0.31 33.69 10.61
N ALA A 318 -1.03 32.80 9.94
CA ALA A 318 -1.62 31.61 10.55
C ALA A 318 -1.29 30.33 9.78
N ARG A 319 -0.92 29.27 10.49
CA ARG A 319 -0.85 27.91 9.97
C ARG A 319 -1.99 27.12 10.59
N TRP A 320 -2.90 26.68 9.74
CA TRP A 320 -4.03 25.85 10.13
C TRP A 320 -3.63 24.39 10.03
N THR A 321 -3.86 23.61 11.08
CA THR A 321 -3.58 22.18 11.12
C THR A 321 -4.77 21.41 11.66
N PHE A 322 -5.24 20.39 10.96
CA PHE A 322 -6.38 19.58 11.38
C PHE A 322 -6.03 18.71 12.58
N SER A 323 -6.89 18.75 13.62
CA SER A 323 -6.83 17.87 14.79
C SER A 323 -7.84 16.74 14.66
N HIS A 324 -7.37 15.48 14.72
CA HIS A 324 -8.23 14.29 14.73
C HIS A 324 -8.96 14.09 16.06
N ASP A 325 -8.40 14.58 17.17
CA ASP A 325 -9.04 14.51 18.48
C ASP A 325 -10.25 15.45 18.52
N ARG A 326 -10.03 16.70 18.09
CA ARG A 326 -11.01 17.78 18.16
C ARG A 326 -11.90 17.91 16.91
N MET A 327 -11.55 17.25 15.81
CA MET A 327 -12.25 17.31 14.51
C MET A 327 -12.45 18.75 14.01
N GLN A 328 -11.39 19.57 14.10
CA GLN A 328 -11.36 20.99 13.70
C GLN A 328 -9.94 21.38 13.30
N PHE A 329 -9.76 22.48 12.55
CA PHE A 329 -8.43 23.05 12.37
C PHE A 329 -8.05 23.90 13.57
N VAL A 330 -6.81 23.78 14.02
CA VAL A 330 -6.20 24.61 15.06
C VAL A 330 -5.16 25.49 14.39
N GLY A 331 -5.26 26.79 14.64
CA GLY A 331 -4.39 27.80 14.05
C GLY A 331 -3.25 28.18 14.99
N HIS A 332 -2.04 28.32 14.45
CA HIS A 332 -0.91 28.91 15.17
C HIS A 332 -0.14 29.90 14.30
N GLY A 333 0.62 30.82 14.91
CA GLY A 333 1.39 31.84 14.19
C GLY A 333 2.38 31.24 13.18
N LEU A 334 2.48 31.78 11.96
CA LEU A 334 3.49 31.34 10.98
C LEU A 334 4.89 31.82 11.38
N ALA A 335 5.00 33.07 11.87
CA ALA A 335 6.26 33.69 12.24
C ALA A 335 6.89 33.11 13.52
N ASP A 336 6.08 32.82 14.53
CA ASP A 336 6.56 32.36 15.84
C ASP A 336 6.31 30.86 16.11
N GLY A 337 5.39 30.23 15.38
CA GLY A 337 5.00 28.83 15.59
C GLY A 337 4.35 28.53 16.94
N LEU A 338 3.95 29.56 17.69
CA LEU A 338 3.54 29.46 19.10
C LEU A 338 2.22 30.19 19.41
N SER A 339 1.97 31.34 18.80
CA SER A 339 0.77 32.13 19.11
C SER A 339 -0.49 31.42 18.62
N ASP A 340 -1.50 31.25 19.48
CA ASP A 340 -2.81 30.70 19.11
C ASP A 340 -3.53 31.65 18.13
N ARG A 341 -3.96 31.12 16.98
CA ARG A 341 -4.72 31.85 15.95
C ARG A 341 -6.20 31.45 15.92
N GLY A 342 -6.63 30.61 16.86
CA GLY A 342 -8.00 30.17 17.01
C GLY A 342 -8.28 28.83 16.34
N ARG A 343 -9.54 28.62 15.96
CA ARG A 343 -10.03 27.34 15.44
C ARG A 343 -10.90 27.59 14.22
N LEU A 344 -10.76 26.76 13.17
CA LEU A 344 -11.72 26.74 12.07
C LEU A 344 -12.61 25.51 12.20
N THR A 345 -13.91 25.77 12.07
CA THR A 345 -14.98 24.79 12.10
C THR A 345 -15.88 25.01 10.89
N PRO A 346 -16.68 24.01 10.50
CA PRO A 346 -17.67 24.22 9.44
C PRO A 346 -18.73 25.26 9.85
N PRO A 347 -19.42 25.89 8.89
CA PRO A 347 -20.48 26.85 9.17
C PRO A 347 -21.57 26.25 10.06
N GLY A 348 -21.89 26.92 11.16
CA GLY A 348 -22.99 26.51 12.07
C GLY A 348 -22.74 25.22 12.86
N ALA A 349 -21.53 24.66 12.85
CA ALA A 349 -21.21 23.44 13.58
C ALA A 349 -19.85 23.54 14.29
N ALA A 350 -19.72 22.85 15.43
CA ALA A 350 -18.52 22.90 16.26
C ALA A 350 -17.38 21.98 15.78
N MET A 351 -17.68 21.01 14.92
CA MET A 351 -16.74 20.00 14.44
C MET A 351 -17.05 19.61 13.00
N PHE A 352 -16.02 19.27 12.24
CA PHE A 352 -16.18 18.61 10.95
C PHE A 352 -16.70 17.18 11.15
N PRO A 353 -17.63 16.69 10.30
CA PRO A 353 -18.22 15.36 10.43
C PRO A 353 -17.22 14.24 10.14
N THR A 354 -16.25 14.50 9.26
CA THR A 354 -15.20 13.56 8.86
C THR A 354 -13.85 14.27 8.86
N PRO A 355 -12.71 13.54 8.93
CA PRO A 355 -11.40 14.17 8.78
C PRO A 355 -11.34 14.99 7.49
N THR A 356 -10.85 16.23 7.59
CA THR A 356 -10.93 17.22 6.50
C THR A 356 -9.54 17.51 5.97
N MET A 357 -9.36 17.33 4.67
CA MET A 357 -8.12 17.64 3.95
C MET A 357 -8.14 19.07 3.43
N ALA A 358 -6.99 19.72 3.34
CA ALA A 358 -6.87 21.05 2.74
C ALA A 358 -6.19 20.93 1.36
N PHE A 359 -6.79 21.55 0.35
CA PHE A 359 -6.26 21.65 -1.00
C PHE A 359 -6.12 23.13 -1.36
N LEU A 360 -4.93 23.50 -1.81
CA LEU A 360 -4.68 24.80 -2.41
C LEU A 360 -5.13 24.72 -3.87
N ASP A 361 -6.01 25.63 -4.30
CA ASP A 361 -6.42 25.71 -5.69
C ASP A 361 -5.29 26.40 -6.48
N PRO A 362 -4.64 25.72 -7.44
CA PRO A 362 -3.59 26.33 -8.25
C PRO A 362 -4.10 27.37 -9.25
N SER A 363 -5.43 27.50 -9.42
CA SER A 363 -6.08 28.37 -10.40
C SER A 363 -6.72 29.64 -9.81
N GLU A 364 -7.01 29.65 -8.50
CA GLU A 364 -7.44 30.86 -7.78
C GLU A 364 -6.20 31.62 -7.26
N THR A 365 -6.34 32.93 -6.97
CA THR A 365 -5.32 33.63 -6.17
C THR A 365 -5.13 32.86 -4.85
N ASN A 366 -3.93 32.85 -4.28
CA ASN A 366 -3.56 32.08 -3.06
C ASN A 366 -4.40 32.38 -1.79
N ASP A 367 -5.53 33.07 -1.92
CA ASP A 367 -6.38 33.62 -0.88
C ASP A 367 -7.49 32.66 -0.43
N ARG A 368 -7.72 31.57 -1.18
CA ARG A 368 -8.79 30.60 -0.92
C ARG A 368 -8.26 29.18 -0.82
N VAL A 369 -8.80 28.43 0.15
CA VAL A 369 -8.41 27.06 0.43
C VAL A 369 -9.64 26.16 0.45
N THR A 370 -9.58 25.07 -0.32
CA THR A 370 -10.64 24.06 -0.35
C THR A 370 -10.44 23.10 0.81
N LEU A 371 -11.44 22.99 1.68
CA LEU A 371 -11.48 22.04 2.78
C LEU A 371 -12.41 20.88 2.39
N LEU A 372 -11.87 19.68 2.23
CA LEU A 372 -12.56 18.52 1.69
C LEU A 372 -12.82 17.46 2.77
N GLY A 373 -14.09 17.22 3.09
CA GLY A 373 -14.56 16.04 3.83
C GLY A 373 -14.94 14.89 2.89
N HIS A 374 -15.60 13.85 3.42
CA HIS A 374 -16.00 12.70 2.60
C HIS A 374 -17.07 13.07 1.57
N ASN A 375 -18.12 13.79 1.96
CA ASN A 375 -19.27 14.15 1.11
C ASN A 375 -19.61 15.65 1.15
N MET A 376 -18.82 16.45 1.88
CA MET A 376 -18.98 17.90 1.99
C MET A 376 -17.64 18.58 1.70
N ALA A 377 -17.70 19.70 0.99
CA ALA A 377 -16.58 20.57 0.74
C ALA A 377 -16.92 21.98 1.19
N TRP A 378 -15.94 22.64 1.79
CA TRP A 378 -16.00 24.01 2.25
C TRP A 378 -14.89 24.82 1.60
N ARG A 379 -15.07 26.15 1.59
CA ARG A 379 -14.07 27.10 1.14
C ARG A 379 -13.70 27.99 2.32
N TYR A 380 -12.41 28.06 2.62
CA TYR A 380 -11.86 29.01 3.57
C TYR A 380 -11.33 30.22 2.81
N ASP A 381 -11.85 31.40 3.14
CA ASP A 381 -11.38 32.67 2.59
C ASP A 381 -10.43 33.33 3.61
N GLN A 382 -9.18 33.55 3.21
CA GLN A 382 -8.17 34.12 4.08
C GLN A 382 -8.50 35.57 4.47
N HIS A 383 -9.18 36.35 3.63
CA HIS A 383 -9.45 37.76 3.97
C HIS A 383 -10.56 37.88 5.03
N SER A 384 -11.65 37.14 4.86
CA SER A 384 -12.77 37.16 5.82
C SER A 384 -12.55 36.26 7.03
N ARG A 385 -11.59 35.33 6.94
CA ARG A 385 -11.36 34.23 7.89
C ARG A 385 -12.61 33.36 8.10
N ALA A 386 -13.52 33.36 7.13
CA ALA A 386 -14.74 32.58 7.17
C ALA A 386 -14.55 31.25 6.44
N VAL A 387 -15.11 30.20 7.02
CA VAL A 387 -15.35 28.95 6.30
C VAL A 387 -16.78 29.03 5.77
N GLU A 388 -16.96 28.76 4.49
CA GLU A 388 -18.24 28.76 3.80
C GLU A 388 -18.52 27.37 3.20
N SER A 389 -19.78 26.94 3.19
CA SER A 389 -20.18 25.72 2.49
C SER A 389 -20.01 25.93 0.99
N TRP A 390 -19.30 25.02 0.32
CA TRP A 390 -19.06 25.13 -1.10
C TRP A 390 -19.82 24.09 -1.91
N GLN A 391 -19.72 22.80 -1.55
CA GLN A 391 -20.43 21.73 -2.24
C GLN A 391 -20.85 20.64 -1.25
N THR A 392 -22.03 20.07 -1.46
CA THR A 392 -22.49 18.88 -0.72
C THR A 392 -22.97 17.83 -1.72
N LEU A 393 -22.45 16.61 -1.60
CA LEU A 393 -22.88 15.49 -2.43
C LEU A 393 -24.15 14.84 -1.87
N SER A 394 -24.88 14.15 -2.74
CA SER A 394 -26.04 13.34 -2.38
C SER A 394 -25.70 12.29 -1.32
N ALA A 395 -26.71 11.90 -0.54
CA ALA A 395 -26.56 10.85 0.47
C ALA A 395 -26.05 9.55 -0.17
N GLY A 396 -24.95 9.01 0.37
CA GLY A 396 -24.33 7.78 -0.10
C GLY A 396 -23.20 7.97 -1.11
N GLU A 397 -23.00 9.17 -1.65
CA GLU A 397 -21.84 9.53 -2.48
C GLU A 397 -20.68 10.06 -1.66
N VAL A 398 -19.46 9.87 -2.16
CA VAL A 398 -18.24 10.44 -1.59
C VAL A 398 -17.37 11.08 -2.66
N PHE A 399 -16.61 12.11 -2.31
CA PHE A 399 -15.70 12.80 -3.23
C PHE A 399 -14.56 11.88 -3.67
N ALA A 400 -14.31 11.85 -4.98
CA ALA A 400 -13.13 11.23 -5.57
C ALA A 400 -12.04 12.26 -5.92
N ALA A 401 -12.39 13.55 -5.91
CA ALA A 401 -11.49 14.69 -6.08
C ALA A 401 -12.05 15.94 -5.38
N PRO A 402 -11.19 16.90 -4.97
CA PRO A 402 -11.68 18.20 -4.50
C PRO A 402 -12.48 18.90 -5.60
N PRO A 403 -13.56 19.64 -5.26
CA PRO A 403 -14.25 20.43 -6.27
C PRO A 403 -13.30 21.46 -6.91
N MET A 404 -13.57 21.83 -8.15
CA MET A 404 -12.74 22.73 -8.94
C MET A 404 -13.61 23.71 -9.73
N MET A 405 -13.18 24.97 -9.81
CA MET A 405 -13.81 25.96 -10.68
C MET A 405 -13.37 25.76 -12.14
N ILE A 406 -14.34 25.67 -13.05
CA ILE A 406 -14.11 25.68 -14.50
C ILE A 406 -15.01 26.74 -15.12
N GLY A 407 -14.40 27.83 -15.58
CA GLY A 407 -15.14 29.02 -16.01
C GLY A 407 -15.96 29.58 -14.86
N THR A 408 -17.29 29.51 -14.99
CA THR A 408 -18.26 29.97 -13.97
C THR A 408 -18.91 28.82 -13.19
N HIS A 409 -18.47 27.58 -13.42
CA HIS A 409 -19.07 26.39 -12.85
C HIS A 409 -18.16 25.71 -11.83
N VAL A 410 -18.78 25.12 -10.82
CA VAL A 410 -18.13 24.21 -9.88
C VAL A 410 -18.31 22.80 -10.40
N LEU A 411 -17.19 22.10 -10.56
CA LEU A 411 -17.19 20.68 -10.81
C LEU A 411 -16.90 19.91 -9.54
N ALA A 412 -17.66 18.85 -9.31
CA ALA A 412 -17.45 17.94 -8.21
C ALA A 412 -17.54 16.50 -8.70
N LEU A 413 -16.45 15.75 -8.56
CA LEU A 413 -16.40 14.33 -8.93
C LEU A 413 -16.61 13.46 -7.68
N SER A 414 -17.68 12.67 -7.69
CA SER A 414 -17.93 11.63 -6.69
C SER A 414 -17.55 10.24 -7.20
N ASP A 415 -17.72 9.24 -6.34
CA ASP A 415 -17.63 7.82 -6.68
C ASP A 415 -18.72 7.36 -7.65
N GLN A 416 -19.79 8.15 -7.86
CA GLN A 416 -20.95 7.77 -8.66
C GLN A 416 -21.28 8.73 -9.82
N ALA A 417 -20.91 10.01 -9.72
CA ALA A 417 -21.29 11.02 -10.70
C ALA A 417 -20.27 12.17 -10.80
N LEU A 418 -20.31 12.87 -11.93
CA LEU A 418 -19.78 14.21 -12.10
C LEU A 418 -20.92 15.20 -11.90
N HIS A 419 -20.78 16.08 -10.93
CA HIS A 419 -21.68 17.21 -10.70
C HIS A 419 -21.11 18.46 -11.37
N ILE A 420 -21.96 19.16 -12.12
CA ILE A 420 -21.65 20.42 -12.80
C ILE A 420 -22.66 21.44 -12.31
N ASP A 421 -22.28 22.21 -11.31
CA ASP A 421 -23.15 23.17 -10.67
C ASP A 421 -22.72 24.59 -11.05
N ALA A 422 -23.66 25.52 -11.17
CA ALA A 422 -23.31 26.93 -11.06
C ALA A 422 -22.80 27.17 -9.63
N ASP A 423 -21.75 27.99 -9.46
CA ASP A 423 -21.15 28.26 -8.14
C ASP A 423 -22.21 28.40 -7.05
N ALA A 424 -21.99 27.85 -5.85
CA ALA A 424 -23.00 27.84 -4.79
C ALA A 424 -23.47 29.26 -4.42
N ASN A 425 -22.61 30.26 -4.60
CA ASN A 425 -22.95 31.68 -4.46
C ASN A 425 -23.82 32.23 -5.61
N ALA A 426 -23.80 31.58 -6.78
CA ALA A 426 -24.63 31.85 -7.95
C ALA A 426 -25.95 31.05 -7.98
N GLN A 427 -26.33 30.34 -6.89
CA GLN A 427 -27.69 29.76 -6.75
C GLN A 427 -28.83 30.79 -6.93
N HIS A 428 -28.52 32.09 -6.96
CA HIS A 428 -29.45 33.16 -7.31
C HIS A 428 -29.89 33.19 -8.79
N ASP A 429 -29.21 32.48 -9.70
CA ASP A 429 -29.51 32.50 -11.15
C ASP A 429 -30.50 31.40 -11.62
N GLY A 430 -31.09 30.62 -10.71
CA GLY A 430 -32.15 29.65 -11.05
C GLY A 430 -31.71 28.47 -11.94
N ARG A 431 -30.40 28.27 -12.14
CA ARG A 431 -29.85 27.14 -12.88
C ARG A 431 -29.71 25.92 -11.97
N VAL A 432 -30.33 24.82 -12.37
CA VAL A 432 -30.29 23.54 -11.66
C VAL A 432 -28.95 22.86 -11.93
N GLY A 433 -28.27 22.43 -10.87
CA GLY A 433 -27.05 21.63 -10.95
C GLY A 433 -27.23 20.35 -11.75
N VAL A 434 -26.23 19.99 -12.58
CA VAL A 434 -26.31 18.82 -13.45
C VAL A 434 -25.54 17.66 -12.85
N ARG A 435 -26.25 16.57 -12.58
CA ARG A 435 -25.63 15.29 -12.18
C ARG A 435 -25.49 14.38 -13.39
N VAL A 436 -24.26 14.19 -13.86
CA VAL A 436 -23.91 13.24 -14.92
C VAL A 436 -23.40 11.95 -14.28
N PRO A 437 -24.14 10.82 -14.36
CA PRO A 437 -23.67 9.56 -13.78
C PRO A 437 -22.38 9.11 -14.45
N LEU A 438 -21.48 8.51 -13.66
CA LEU A 438 -20.32 7.84 -14.22
C LEU A 438 -20.76 6.66 -15.07
N GLN A 439 -20.09 6.47 -16.19
CA GLN A 439 -20.37 5.39 -17.13
C GLN A 439 -19.72 4.07 -16.68
N GLY A 440 -18.88 4.11 -15.65
CA GLY A 440 -18.20 2.97 -15.06
C GLY A 440 -17.64 3.27 -13.66
N PRO A 441 -16.98 2.28 -13.03
CA PRO A 441 -16.39 2.43 -11.70
C PRO A 441 -15.32 3.52 -11.63
N ILE A 442 -15.29 4.24 -10.51
CA ILE A 442 -14.37 5.38 -10.30
C ILE A 442 -12.88 4.98 -10.34
N ASN A 443 -12.53 3.75 -9.94
CA ASN A 443 -11.15 3.27 -9.96
C ASN A 443 -10.62 2.91 -11.36
N VAL A 444 -11.52 2.81 -12.35
CA VAL A 444 -11.18 2.60 -13.77
C VAL A 444 -11.16 3.94 -14.52
N LEU A 445 -11.78 4.99 -13.97
CA LEU A 445 -11.73 6.34 -14.51
C LEU A 445 -10.29 6.88 -14.39
N SER A 446 -9.73 7.30 -15.51
CA SER A 446 -8.39 7.89 -15.56
C SER A 446 -8.44 9.41 -15.64
N ARG A 447 -9.37 9.93 -16.46
CA ARG A 447 -9.46 11.36 -16.75
C ARG A 447 -10.88 11.78 -17.14
N VAL A 448 -11.23 12.98 -16.73
CA VAL A 448 -12.38 13.74 -17.21
C VAL A 448 -11.84 14.99 -17.91
N ASN A 449 -12.20 15.20 -19.18
CA ASN A 449 -11.83 16.38 -19.94
C ASN A 449 -13.08 17.17 -20.30
N ILE A 450 -13.05 18.47 -20.08
CA ILE A 450 -14.23 19.33 -20.26
C ILE A 450 -13.84 20.52 -21.11
N ALA A 451 -14.67 20.83 -22.08
CA ALA A 451 -14.55 22.02 -22.92
C ALA A 451 -15.88 22.76 -22.96
N ASP A 452 -15.79 24.08 -22.83
CA ASP A 452 -16.91 24.99 -23.07
C ASP A 452 -17.17 25.09 -24.57
N VAL A 453 -18.44 24.98 -24.96
CA VAL A 453 -18.93 25.10 -26.34
C VAL A 453 -20.14 26.02 -26.37
N ASP A 454 -20.43 26.60 -27.54
CA ASP A 454 -21.46 27.65 -27.67
C ASP A 454 -22.85 27.26 -27.17
N ASP A 455 -23.17 25.98 -27.08
CA ASP A 455 -24.45 25.45 -26.62
C ASP A 455 -24.39 24.64 -25.32
N GLY A 456 -23.26 24.68 -24.59
CA GLY A 456 -23.10 23.99 -23.31
C GLY A 456 -21.68 23.47 -23.09
N TYR A 457 -21.54 22.22 -22.68
CA TYR A 457 -20.25 21.57 -22.41
C TYR A 457 -20.10 20.28 -23.17
N VAL A 458 -18.87 20.00 -23.63
CA VAL A 458 -18.49 18.66 -24.05
C VAL A 458 -17.62 18.04 -22.96
N VAL A 459 -18.08 16.93 -22.41
CA VAL A 459 -17.42 16.19 -21.33
C VAL A 459 -16.94 14.85 -21.88
N SER A 460 -15.67 14.53 -21.71
CA SER A 460 -15.08 13.24 -22.03
C SER A 460 -14.65 12.53 -20.77
N MET A 461 -15.22 11.36 -20.49
CA MET A 461 -14.80 10.47 -19.41
C MET A 461 -14.04 9.29 -20.00
N ALA A 462 -12.75 9.16 -19.67
CA ALA A 462 -11.89 8.13 -20.21
C ALA A 462 -11.55 7.06 -19.16
N TYR A 463 -11.98 5.82 -19.43
CA TYR A 463 -11.86 4.67 -18.55
C TYR A 463 -10.80 3.71 -19.07
N TYR A 464 -9.57 3.89 -18.60
CA TYR A 464 -8.43 3.04 -18.95
C TYR A 464 -7.47 2.82 -17.77
N ARG A 465 -7.87 3.25 -16.55
CA ARG A 465 -7.16 2.95 -15.30
C ARG A 465 -7.37 1.47 -14.93
N ALA A 466 -6.56 0.93 -14.01
CA ALA A 466 -6.63 -0.44 -13.52
C ALA A 466 -6.44 -1.54 -14.60
N LEU A 467 -5.21 -2.08 -14.69
CA LEU A 467 -4.82 -3.02 -15.75
C LEU A 467 -5.68 -4.30 -15.83
N ARG A 468 -6.26 -4.73 -14.69
CA ARG A 468 -6.99 -6.00 -14.54
C ARG A 468 -8.50 -5.88 -14.37
N TYR A 469 -9.04 -4.67 -14.37
CA TYR A 469 -10.49 -4.52 -14.21
C TYR A 469 -11.18 -4.94 -15.52
N GLU A 470 -11.78 -6.13 -15.59
CA GLU A 470 -12.42 -6.71 -16.78
C GLU A 470 -13.94 -6.70 -16.71
N SER A 471 -14.57 -6.48 -15.54
CA SER A 471 -16.03 -6.26 -15.49
C SER A 471 -16.47 -4.97 -16.15
N PHE A 472 -15.53 -4.10 -16.50
CA PHE A 472 -15.79 -2.87 -17.22
C PHE A 472 -15.10 -2.84 -18.58
N GLN A 473 -15.87 -2.58 -19.64
CA GLN A 473 -15.30 -2.34 -20.97
C GLN A 473 -14.59 -0.99 -20.99
N ARG A 474 -13.27 -1.02 -21.17
CA ARG A 474 -12.47 0.20 -21.31
C ARG A 474 -12.93 0.99 -22.52
N ALA A 475 -13.32 2.23 -22.27
CA ALA A 475 -13.86 3.11 -23.27
C ALA A 475 -13.69 4.57 -22.84
N GLN A 476 -13.77 5.44 -23.82
CA GLN A 476 -13.97 6.86 -23.64
C GLN A 476 -15.39 7.20 -24.03
N TYR A 477 -16.13 7.80 -23.10
CA TYR A 477 -17.48 8.27 -23.32
C TYR A 477 -17.44 9.79 -23.47
N VAL A 478 -18.02 10.29 -24.55
CA VAL A 478 -18.16 11.73 -24.78
C VAL A 478 -19.62 12.10 -24.68
N LEU A 479 -19.90 13.07 -23.82
CA LEU A 479 -21.22 13.57 -23.52
C LEU A 479 -21.29 15.05 -23.87
N HIS A 480 -22.45 15.49 -24.36
CA HIS A 480 -22.79 16.89 -24.45
C HIS A 480 -23.75 17.21 -23.31
N VAL A 481 -23.51 18.30 -22.60
CA VAL A 481 -24.39 18.84 -21.56
C VAL A 481 -24.87 20.20 -22.06
N ASP A 482 -26.15 20.32 -22.38
CA ASP A 482 -26.70 21.57 -22.88
C ASP A 482 -26.82 22.64 -21.77
N ARG A 483 -27.08 23.88 -22.17
CA ARG A 483 -27.30 25.00 -21.23
C ARG A 483 -28.53 24.85 -20.31
N GLN A 484 -29.42 23.90 -20.60
CA GLN A 484 -30.60 23.59 -19.80
C GLN A 484 -30.30 22.48 -18.79
N GLY A 485 -29.07 21.98 -18.76
CA GLY A 485 -28.62 20.93 -17.86
C GLY A 485 -29.03 19.52 -18.30
N ARG A 486 -29.51 19.34 -19.54
CA ARG A 486 -29.73 18.02 -20.10
C ARG A 486 -28.45 17.51 -20.70
N TRP A 487 -28.10 16.28 -20.38
CA TRP A 487 -26.93 15.63 -20.95
C TRP A 487 -27.35 14.48 -21.86
N GLN A 488 -26.56 14.27 -22.91
CA GLN A 488 -26.69 13.14 -23.82
C GLN A 488 -25.32 12.60 -24.17
N MET A 489 -25.23 11.28 -24.31
CA MET A 489 -24.02 10.62 -24.81
C MET A 489 -23.96 10.79 -26.33
N ILE A 490 -22.91 11.44 -26.83
CA ILE A 490 -22.74 11.74 -28.26
C ILE A 490 -21.74 10.81 -28.94
N ALA A 491 -20.80 10.23 -28.19
CA ALA A 491 -19.84 9.27 -28.72
C ALA A 491 -19.35 8.28 -27.67
N THR A 492 -18.96 7.09 -28.16
CA THR A 492 -18.21 6.09 -27.39
C THR A 492 -17.05 5.60 -28.24
N ARG A 493 -15.83 5.68 -27.71
CA ARG A 493 -14.62 5.15 -28.32
C ARG A 493 -14.08 4.01 -27.45
N THR A 494 -14.09 2.78 -27.98
CA THR A 494 -13.48 1.64 -27.29
C THR A 494 -11.97 1.85 -27.14
N ILE A 495 -11.42 1.48 -25.98
CA ILE A 495 -9.98 1.54 -25.71
C ILE A 495 -9.46 0.12 -25.50
N THR A 496 -8.48 -0.30 -26.29
CA THR A 496 -7.83 -1.60 -26.14
C THR A 496 -6.67 -1.52 -25.14
N GLN A 497 -6.36 -2.65 -24.51
CA GLN A 497 -5.28 -2.72 -23.53
C GLN A 497 -3.96 -3.10 -24.21
N ASP A 498 -2.89 -2.39 -23.91
CA ASP A 498 -1.59 -2.56 -24.58
C ASP A 498 -0.87 -3.86 -24.22
N PHE A 499 -1.19 -4.44 -23.06
CA PHE A 499 -0.54 -5.64 -22.54
C PHE A 499 -1.40 -6.89 -22.74
N PRO A 500 -0.78 -8.00 -23.18
CA PRO A 500 -1.51 -9.25 -23.36
C PRO A 500 -2.07 -9.76 -22.02
N VAL A 501 -3.23 -10.43 -22.09
CA VAL A 501 -3.99 -10.88 -20.92
C VAL A 501 -3.12 -11.68 -19.93
N TRP A 502 -2.30 -12.61 -20.41
CA TRP A 502 -1.43 -13.43 -19.57
C TRP A 502 -0.40 -12.61 -18.78
N PHE A 503 0.07 -11.47 -19.30
CA PHE A 503 1.00 -10.59 -18.58
C PHE A 503 0.29 -9.79 -17.50
N ARG A 504 -0.94 -9.34 -17.79
CA ARG A 504 -1.77 -8.59 -16.83
C ARG A 504 -2.08 -9.43 -15.60
N TYR A 505 -2.32 -10.72 -15.81
CA TYR A 505 -2.68 -11.72 -14.79
C TYR A 505 -1.53 -12.66 -14.37
N ILE A 506 -0.28 -12.19 -14.46
CA ILE A 506 0.90 -13.02 -14.21
C ILE A 506 0.92 -13.70 -12.83
N ASP A 507 0.46 -12.98 -11.84
CA ASP A 507 0.36 -13.40 -10.45
C ASP A 507 -0.77 -14.40 -10.21
N MET A 508 -1.87 -14.35 -10.97
CA MET A 508 -2.95 -15.33 -10.93
C MET A 508 -2.51 -16.68 -11.46
N TRP A 509 -1.91 -16.74 -12.66
CA TRP A 509 -1.57 -18.05 -13.24
C TRP A 509 -0.33 -18.70 -12.63
N ILE A 510 0.53 -17.95 -11.94
CA ILE A 510 1.64 -18.53 -11.16
C ILE A 510 1.10 -19.30 -9.94
N SER A 511 0.13 -18.71 -9.23
CA SER A 511 -0.51 -19.33 -8.07
C SER A 511 -1.81 -18.59 -7.70
N PRO A 512 -3.00 -19.09 -8.11
CA PRO A 512 -4.27 -18.44 -7.83
C PRO A 512 -4.56 -18.29 -6.33
N VAL A 513 -4.22 -19.34 -5.56
CA VAL A 513 -4.46 -19.38 -4.11
C VAL A 513 -3.55 -18.41 -3.39
N ILE A 514 -2.25 -18.35 -3.75
CA ILE A 514 -1.34 -17.40 -3.11
C ILE A 514 -1.74 -15.97 -3.49
N GLU A 515 -2.13 -15.70 -4.74
CA GLU A 515 -2.64 -14.37 -5.12
C GLU A 515 -3.80 -13.95 -4.22
N HIS A 516 -4.85 -14.77 -4.13
CA HIS A 516 -6.03 -14.47 -3.31
C HIS A 516 -5.67 -14.29 -1.83
N VAL A 517 -4.81 -15.15 -1.29
CA VAL A 517 -4.34 -15.03 0.10
C VAL A 517 -3.53 -13.75 0.29
N THR A 518 -2.67 -13.37 -0.65
CA THR A 518 -1.89 -12.13 -0.55
C THR A 518 -2.77 -10.89 -0.65
N GLN A 519 -3.73 -10.85 -1.59
CA GLN A 519 -4.70 -9.78 -1.71
C GLN A 519 -5.52 -9.64 -0.42
N TRP A 520 -6.09 -10.75 0.07
CA TRP A 520 -6.82 -10.79 1.33
C TRP A 520 -5.95 -10.33 2.51
N ALA A 521 -4.70 -10.78 2.58
CA ALA A 521 -3.80 -10.39 3.67
C ALA A 521 -3.45 -8.89 3.61
N THR A 522 -3.26 -8.32 2.42
CA THR A 522 -2.98 -6.88 2.27
C THR A 522 -4.20 -6.01 2.51
N THR A 523 -5.42 -6.51 2.25
CA THR A 523 -6.67 -5.78 2.53
C THR A 523 -7.27 -6.16 3.88
N LEU A 524 -6.60 -7.01 4.66
CA LEU A 524 -7.04 -7.38 5.99
C LEU A 524 -7.07 -6.13 6.87
N PHE A 525 -8.27 -5.76 7.29
CA PHE A 525 -8.57 -4.52 8.01
C PHE A 525 -8.31 -3.22 7.24
N ALA A 526 -8.39 -3.25 5.90
CA ALA A 526 -8.47 -2.04 5.10
C ALA A 526 -9.69 -1.19 5.51
N GLY A 527 -9.55 0.13 5.35
CA GLY A 527 -10.66 1.06 5.51
C GLY A 527 -11.73 0.90 4.41
N HIS A 528 -12.70 1.80 4.37
CA HIS A 528 -13.77 1.73 3.35
C HIS A 528 -13.21 1.93 1.92
N GLU A 529 -13.13 0.86 1.12
CA GLU A 529 -12.62 0.87 -0.27
C GLU A 529 -13.65 1.40 -1.31
N ARG A 530 -14.36 2.49 -1.00
CA ARG A 530 -15.36 3.05 -1.94
C ARG A 530 -14.75 3.57 -3.24
N LEU A 531 -13.57 4.16 -3.15
CA LEU A 531 -12.87 4.75 -4.31
C LEU A 531 -12.03 3.73 -5.07
N ASN A 532 -11.83 2.54 -4.53
CA ASN A 532 -11.06 1.48 -5.18
C ASN A 532 -11.68 0.08 -4.95
N PRO A 533 -12.91 -0.16 -5.42
CA PRO A 533 -13.56 -1.45 -5.26
C PRO A 533 -12.82 -2.53 -6.04
N ALA A 534 -12.72 -3.72 -5.44
CA ALA A 534 -12.24 -4.91 -6.14
C ALA A 534 -13.12 -5.22 -7.37
N ASP A 535 -12.51 -5.75 -8.43
CA ASP A 535 -13.24 -6.16 -9.62
C ASP A 535 -14.13 -7.37 -9.29
N PRO A 536 -15.46 -7.31 -9.50
CA PRO A 536 -16.35 -8.44 -9.25
C PRO A 536 -16.16 -9.62 -10.23
N ASN A 537 -15.51 -9.43 -11.37
CA ASN A 537 -15.36 -10.49 -12.37
C ASN A 537 -14.17 -11.42 -12.10
N LEU A 538 -14.37 -12.70 -12.45
CA LEU A 538 -13.30 -13.69 -12.50
C LEU A 538 -12.34 -13.38 -13.66
N PRO A 539 -11.06 -13.81 -13.55
CA PRO A 539 -10.12 -13.70 -14.66
C PRO A 539 -10.65 -14.36 -15.94
N PRO A 540 -10.20 -13.89 -17.12
CA PRO A 540 -10.60 -14.49 -18.41
C PRO A 540 -10.31 -16.00 -18.48
N PRO A 541 -11.11 -16.78 -19.23
CA PRO A 541 -10.95 -18.23 -19.31
C PRO A 541 -9.55 -18.70 -19.72
N GLU A 542 -8.85 -17.95 -20.58
CA GLU A 542 -7.49 -18.30 -21.02
C GLU A 542 -6.49 -18.26 -19.84
N VAL A 543 -6.69 -17.31 -18.91
CA VAL A 543 -5.89 -17.21 -17.68
C VAL A 543 -6.19 -18.37 -16.75
N LEU A 544 -7.47 -18.74 -16.61
CA LEU A 544 -7.88 -19.88 -15.78
C LEU A 544 -7.33 -21.21 -16.32
N TRP A 545 -7.31 -21.39 -17.64
CA TRP A 545 -6.67 -22.54 -18.27
C TRP A 545 -5.16 -22.56 -18.04
N LEU A 546 -4.48 -21.43 -18.25
CA LEU A 546 -3.05 -21.33 -17.99
C LEU A 546 -2.72 -21.62 -16.52
N ALA A 547 -3.49 -21.05 -15.59
CA ALA A 547 -3.36 -21.33 -14.16
C ALA A 547 -3.53 -22.81 -13.84
N THR A 548 -4.57 -23.46 -14.41
CA THR A 548 -4.84 -24.89 -14.23
C THR A 548 -3.71 -25.76 -14.76
N ILE A 549 -3.18 -25.46 -15.95
CA ILE A 549 -2.04 -26.20 -16.51
C ILE A 549 -0.81 -26.04 -15.62
N MET A 550 -0.54 -24.82 -15.14
CA MET A 550 0.62 -24.55 -14.27
C MET A 550 0.51 -25.23 -12.91
N THR A 551 -0.68 -25.27 -12.28
CA THR A 551 -0.88 -25.98 -11.01
C THR A 551 -0.82 -27.50 -11.17
N LEU A 552 -1.38 -28.06 -12.25
CA LEU A 552 -1.26 -29.48 -12.58
C LEU A 552 0.20 -29.88 -12.85
N LEU A 553 0.94 -29.06 -13.59
CA LEU A 553 2.37 -29.26 -13.82
C LEU A 553 3.15 -29.20 -12.51
N SER A 554 2.86 -28.23 -11.65
CA SER A 554 3.47 -28.12 -10.31
C SER A 554 3.18 -29.37 -9.46
N ALA A 555 1.95 -29.88 -9.47
CA ALA A 555 1.56 -31.09 -8.76
C ALA A 555 2.30 -32.33 -9.28
N ALA A 556 2.35 -32.51 -10.61
CA ALA A 556 3.04 -33.64 -11.24
C ALA A 556 4.55 -33.61 -10.95
N LEU A 557 5.19 -32.44 -11.06
CA LEU A 557 6.61 -32.28 -10.75
C LEU A 557 6.90 -32.47 -9.26
N SER A 558 6.02 -32.01 -8.37
CA SER A 558 6.14 -32.21 -6.92
C SER A 558 6.02 -33.69 -6.57
N ALA A 559 5.08 -34.42 -7.18
CA ALA A 559 4.92 -35.86 -7.01
C ALA A 559 6.14 -36.65 -7.52
N ALA A 560 6.62 -36.31 -8.72
CA ALA A 560 7.80 -36.95 -9.33
C ALA A 560 9.08 -36.66 -8.53
N TYR A 561 9.21 -35.46 -7.96
CA TYR A 561 10.35 -35.14 -7.11
C TYR A 561 10.23 -35.84 -5.75
N ALA A 562 9.05 -35.90 -5.14
CA ALA A 562 8.81 -36.61 -3.89
C ALA A 562 9.08 -38.12 -4.00
N SER A 563 8.73 -38.73 -5.14
CA SER A 563 9.00 -40.15 -5.41
C SER A 563 10.51 -40.43 -5.54
N ARG A 564 11.25 -39.55 -6.23
CA ARG A 564 12.73 -39.61 -6.31
C ARG A 564 13.41 -39.48 -4.95
N LEU A 565 12.82 -38.71 -4.04
CA LEU A 565 13.29 -38.59 -2.65
C LEU A 565 12.90 -39.78 -1.75
N GLY A 566 12.24 -40.81 -2.31
CA GLY A 566 11.87 -42.03 -1.60
C GLY A 566 10.61 -41.90 -0.73
N SER A 567 9.81 -40.84 -0.91
CA SER A 567 8.47 -40.75 -0.29
C SER A 567 7.59 -41.89 -0.80
N ARG A 568 6.66 -42.37 0.03
CA ARG A 568 5.71 -43.43 -0.35
C ARG A 568 4.27 -42.96 -0.19
N GLY A 569 3.40 -43.39 -1.12
CA GLY A 569 1.94 -43.23 -1.07
C GLY A 569 1.49 -41.84 -0.64
N MET A 570 1.03 -41.74 0.62
CA MET A 570 0.51 -40.51 1.22
C MET A 570 1.50 -39.34 1.20
N GLY A 571 2.81 -39.57 1.28
CA GLY A 571 3.79 -38.50 1.18
C GLY A 571 3.87 -37.89 -0.22
N ILE A 572 3.78 -38.74 -1.26
CA ILE A 572 3.73 -38.27 -2.66
C ILE A 572 2.44 -37.52 -2.90
N LEU A 573 1.31 -38.06 -2.43
CA LEU A 573 0.00 -37.43 -2.55
C LEU A 573 -0.03 -36.06 -1.85
N ALA A 574 0.51 -35.95 -0.64
CA ALA A 574 0.57 -34.69 0.10
C ALA A 574 1.34 -33.61 -0.66
N TRP A 575 2.49 -33.94 -1.25
CA TRP A 575 3.27 -32.99 -2.06
C TRP A 575 2.60 -32.66 -3.39
N ALA A 576 1.93 -33.62 -4.02
CA ALA A 576 1.13 -33.38 -5.22
C ALA A 576 -0.02 -32.40 -4.95
N VAL A 577 -0.78 -32.62 -3.87
CA VAL A 577 -1.88 -31.74 -3.43
C VAL A 577 -1.35 -30.35 -3.06
N THR A 578 -0.19 -30.28 -2.40
CA THR A 578 0.45 -28.99 -2.08
C THR A 578 0.82 -28.22 -3.34
N GLY A 579 1.41 -28.89 -4.34
CA GLY A 579 1.71 -28.29 -5.65
C GLY A 579 0.46 -27.86 -6.43
N LEU A 580 -0.64 -28.62 -6.31
CA LEU A 580 -1.93 -28.28 -6.91
C LEU A 580 -2.55 -27.02 -6.29
N ILE A 581 -2.53 -26.91 -4.96
CA ILE A 581 -3.12 -25.78 -4.24
C ILE A 581 -2.26 -24.52 -4.38
N LEU A 582 -0.95 -24.63 -4.17
CA LEU A 582 -0.08 -23.45 -4.04
C LEU A 582 0.72 -23.14 -5.32
N GLY A 583 0.57 -23.94 -6.39
CA GLY A 583 1.15 -23.68 -7.70
C GLY A 583 2.68 -23.81 -7.73
N LEU A 584 3.31 -23.14 -8.70
CA LEU A 584 4.76 -23.18 -8.93
C LEU A 584 5.62 -22.79 -7.70
N PRO A 585 5.22 -21.78 -6.88
CA PRO A 585 5.98 -21.42 -5.68
C PRO A 585 6.12 -22.56 -4.67
N ALA A 586 5.13 -23.46 -4.56
CA ALA A 586 5.22 -24.62 -3.67
C ALA A 586 6.21 -25.68 -4.16
N LEU A 587 6.34 -25.89 -5.47
CA LEU A 587 7.35 -26.79 -6.03
C LEU A 587 8.77 -26.32 -5.66
N LEU A 588 9.04 -25.03 -5.82
CA LEU A 588 10.33 -24.44 -5.46
C LEU A 588 10.56 -24.43 -3.95
N ALA A 589 9.54 -24.10 -3.16
CA ALA A 589 9.61 -24.20 -1.71
C ALA A 589 9.86 -25.65 -1.25
N PHE A 590 9.26 -26.63 -1.91
CA PHE A 590 9.44 -28.06 -1.63
C PHE A 590 10.90 -28.47 -1.85
N TRP A 591 11.50 -28.03 -2.94
CA TRP A 591 12.92 -28.23 -3.23
C TRP A 591 13.85 -27.62 -2.17
N LEU A 592 13.56 -26.38 -1.74
CA LEU A 592 14.39 -25.66 -0.77
C LEU A 592 14.25 -26.20 0.66
N VAL A 593 13.02 -26.47 1.10
CA VAL A 593 12.68 -26.83 2.48
C VAL A 593 12.77 -28.34 2.70
N ALA A 594 12.01 -29.13 1.95
CA ALA A 594 11.79 -30.54 2.28
C ALA A 594 12.76 -31.48 1.56
N GLY A 595 13.25 -31.14 0.36
CA GLY A 595 14.23 -31.94 -0.38
C GLY A 595 15.55 -32.20 0.37
N ASN A 596 15.77 -31.51 1.48
CA ASN A 596 16.98 -31.60 2.32
C ASN A 596 16.70 -32.09 3.74
N ALA A 597 15.46 -32.48 4.05
CA ALA A 597 15.14 -33.00 5.37
C ALA A 597 15.85 -34.36 5.58
N PRO A 598 16.41 -34.63 6.79
CA PRO A 598 17.16 -35.86 7.08
C PRO A 598 16.37 -37.15 6.75
N GLN A 599 15.06 -37.10 6.95
CA GLN A 599 14.12 -38.18 6.65
C GLN A 599 14.13 -38.64 5.18
N TYR A 600 14.60 -37.80 4.24
CA TYR A 600 14.74 -38.12 2.81
C TYR A 600 16.20 -38.38 2.39
N ARG A 601 17.19 -38.15 3.26
CA ARG A 601 18.62 -38.26 2.94
C ARG A 601 19.18 -39.69 3.05
N HIS A 602 18.53 -40.57 3.79
CA HIS A 602 19.05 -41.92 4.10
C HIS A 602 19.15 -42.88 2.91
N ARG A 603 18.77 -42.48 1.68
CA ARG A 603 18.82 -43.35 0.48
C ARG A 603 19.65 -42.85 -0.69
N MET A 604 20.26 -41.66 -0.61
CA MET A 604 21.09 -41.12 -1.71
C MET A 604 22.60 -41.38 -1.54
N LEU A 605 23.04 -41.96 -0.42
CA LEU A 605 24.41 -42.45 -0.31
C LEU A 605 24.46 -43.86 -0.91
N PRO A 606 25.31 -44.14 -1.91
CA PRO A 606 25.58 -45.51 -2.31
C PRO A 606 26.00 -46.28 -1.06
N MET A 607 25.41 -47.47 -0.86
CA MET A 607 25.85 -48.35 0.23
C MET A 607 27.38 -48.45 0.15
N PRO A 608 28.11 -48.29 1.27
CA PRO A 608 29.53 -48.60 1.25
C PRO A 608 29.66 -50.03 0.75
N VAL A 609 30.39 -50.19 -0.35
CA VAL A 609 30.78 -51.48 -0.91
C VAL A 609 31.31 -52.29 0.26
N ARG A 610 30.66 -53.41 0.59
CA ARG A 610 31.20 -54.40 1.52
C ARG A 610 32.56 -54.81 0.94
N LEU A 611 33.64 -54.30 1.51
CA LEU A 611 34.95 -54.87 1.27
C LEU A 611 34.88 -56.31 1.76
N ALA A 612 35.09 -57.25 0.83
CA ALA A 612 35.20 -58.65 1.14
C ALA A 612 36.32 -58.85 2.18
N PRO A 613 36.17 -59.75 3.16
CA PRO A 613 37.27 -60.08 4.05
C PRO A 613 38.42 -60.64 3.22
N LEU A 614 39.60 -60.02 3.34
CA LEU A 614 40.85 -60.61 2.86
C LEU A 614 41.14 -61.82 3.75
N ASN A 615 41.16 -63.01 3.14
CA ASN A 615 41.67 -64.23 3.75
C ASN A 615 43.20 -64.24 3.71
#